data_AF-A0A2D4MKU2-F1
#
_entry.id   AF-A0A2D4MKU2-F1
#
_cell.length_a   1.000
_cell.length_b   1.000
_cell.length_c   1.000
_cell.angle_alpha   90.00
_cell.angle_beta   90.00
_cell.angle_gamma   90.00
#
_symmetry.space_group_name_H-M   'P 1'
#
loop_
_entity.id
_entity.type
_entity.pdbx_description
1 polymer ?
#
loop_
_entity_poly.entity_id
_entity_poly.type
_entity_poly.pdbx_seq_one_letter_code
_entity_poly.pdbx_strand_id
1 'polypeptide(L)'
;MFRVTRSLLHQEARGKPLESRAEDFGQLLYDKIAQIREDFNLNEEGPAERTRAGFETVIWAEFDPVTLEDVDRLLGGLRKTTCLLDPCPSWLVLASSEVTRGWIHSIVNA
;
A
#
# COMPACT_ATOMS: atom_id res chain seq x y z
N MET A 1 11.59 7.42 4.10
CA MET A 1 10.91 8.44 3.25
C MET A 1 10.27 7.70 2.08
N PHE A 2 8.94 7.67 2.00
CA PHE A 2 8.25 7.00 0.88
C PHE A 2 8.48 7.82 -0.39
N ARG A 3 9.37 7.34 -1.27
CA ARG A 3 9.42 7.83 -2.66
C ARG A 3 8.16 7.34 -3.36
N VAL A 4 7.09 8.12 -3.31
CA VAL A 4 5.96 7.92 -4.22
C VAL A 4 6.47 8.35 -5.60
N THR A 5 6.46 7.42 -6.55
CA THR A 5 6.95 7.68 -7.90
C THR A 5 6.12 8.83 -8.49
N ARG A 6 6.79 9.95 -8.78
CA ARG A 6 6.16 11.19 -9.28
C ARG A 6 5.28 10.94 -10.52
N SER A 7 5.57 9.86 -11.27
CA SER A 7 4.79 9.39 -12.42
C SER A 7 3.35 8.98 -12.09
N LEU A 8 3.08 8.44 -10.90
CA LEU A 8 1.73 8.03 -10.49
C LEU A 8 0.84 9.22 -10.08
N LEU A 9 1.47 10.32 -9.64
CA LEU A 9 0.79 11.51 -9.14
C LEU A 9 0.64 12.62 -10.20
N HIS A 10 1.33 12.52 -11.34
CA HIS A 10 1.27 13.55 -12.37
C HIS A 10 -0.11 13.60 -13.03
N GLN A 11 -0.92 14.58 -12.60
CA GLN A 11 -2.21 14.93 -13.18
C GLN A 11 -2.12 15.28 -14.68
N GLU A 12 -0.94 15.72 -15.14
CA GLU A 12 -0.64 16.10 -16.53
C GLU A 12 -0.39 14.91 -17.47
N ALA A 13 -0.25 13.67 -16.97
CA ALA A 13 -0.30 12.47 -17.80
C ALA A 13 -1.75 12.22 -18.26
N ARG A 14 -2.33 13.12 -19.07
CA ARG A 14 -3.73 13.09 -19.56
C ARG A 14 -4.09 11.88 -20.45
N GLY A 15 -3.19 10.91 -20.65
CA GLY A 15 -3.39 9.79 -21.57
C GLY A 15 -4.07 8.54 -21.00
N LYS A 16 -3.96 8.26 -19.68
CA LYS A 16 -4.54 7.05 -19.07
C LYS A 16 -5.85 7.33 -18.32
N PRO A 17 -6.90 6.48 -18.48
CA PRO A 17 -8.09 6.50 -17.64
C PRO A 17 -7.78 6.40 -16.15
N LEU A 18 -8.71 6.84 -15.30
CA LEU A 18 -8.53 6.83 -13.85
C LEU A 18 -8.42 5.40 -13.29
N GLU A 19 -9.20 4.44 -13.82
CA GLU A 19 -9.11 3.04 -13.34
C GLU A 19 -7.71 2.47 -13.57
N SER A 20 -7.12 2.70 -14.74
CA SER A 20 -5.77 2.23 -15.07
C SER A 20 -4.71 2.80 -14.13
N ARG A 21 -4.87 4.05 -13.64
CA ARG A 21 -3.95 4.62 -12.64
C ARG A 21 -4.15 4.00 -11.27
N ALA A 22 -5.38 3.64 -10.92
CA ALA A 22 -5.70 2.96 -9.68
C ALA A 22 -5.13 1.54 -9.66
N GLU A 23 -5.16 0.84 -10.79
CA GLU A 23 -4.50 -0.45 -10.98
C GLU A 23 -2.98 -0.33 -10.85
N ASP A 24 -2.35 0.64 -11.54
CA ASP A 24 -0.91 0.92 -11.42
C ASP A 24 -0.52 1.18 -9.95
N PHE A 25 -1.36 1.91 -9.20
CA PHE A 25 -1.17 2.15 -7.77
C PHE A 25 -1.34 0.87 -6.93
N GLY A 26 -2.36 0.05 -7.22
CA GLY A 26 -2.59 -1.24 -6.57
C GLY A 26 -1.40 -2.18 -6.73
N GLN A 27 -0.85 -2.28 -7.95
CA GLN A 27 0.33 -3.09 -8.23
C GLN A 27 1.57 -2.58 -7.45
N LEU A 28 1.82 -1.27 -7.45
CA LEU A 28 2.92 -0.69 -6.67
C LEU A 28 2.79 -1.03 -5.17
N LEU A 29 1.57 -0.94 -4.64
CA LEU A 29 1.31 -1.25 -3.23
C LEU A 29 1.54 -2.73 -2.94
N TYR A 30 1.07 -3.62 -3.83
CA TYR A 30 1.30 -5.06 -3.75
C TYR A 30 2.80 -5.37 -3.71
N ASP A 31 3.56 -4.91 -4.70
CA ASP A 31 5.00 -5.17 -4.81
C ASP A 31 5.75 -4.73 -3.56
N LYS A 32 5.34 -3.58 -3.00
CA LYS A 32 5.97 -3.03 -1.80
C LYS A 32 5.63 -3.80 -0.53
N ILE A 33 4.40 -4.29 -0.39
CA ILE A 33 3.99 -5.14 0.73
C ILE A 33 4.68 -6.51 0.63
N ALA A 34 4.76 -7.08 -0.58
CA ALA A 34 5.51 -8.31 -0.82
C ALA A 34 6.99 -8.16 -0.43
N GLN A 35 7.64 -7.07 -0.86
CA GLN A 35 9.01 -6.76 -0.47
C GLN A 35 9.17 -6.63 1.06
N ILE A 36 8.26 -5.92 1.74
CA ILE A 36 8.31 -5.78 3.20
C ILE A 36 8.21 -7.14 3.87
N ARG A 37 7.27 -8.00 3.45
CA ARG A 37 7.10 -9.35 4.00
C ARG A 37 8.35 -10.19 3.80
N GLU A 38 8.94 -10.13 2.61
CA GLU A 38 10.20 -10.81 2.31
C GLU A 38 11.34 -10.30 3.20
N ASP A 39 11.51 -8.97 3.33
CA ASP A 39 12.52 -8.37 4.20
C ASP A 39 12.36 -8.78 5.68
N PHE A 40 11.11 -9.00 6.14
CA PHE A 40 10.84 -9.52 7.49
C PHE A 40 11.21 -11.01 7.62
N ASN A 41 10.87 -11.83 6.61
CA ASN A 41 11.16 -13.27 6.60
C ASN A 41 12.66 -13.58 6.42
N LEU A 42 13.40 -12.75 5.68
CA LEU A 42 14.84 -12.90 5.44
C LEU A 42 15.71 -12.66 6.69
N ASN A 43 15.16 -12.12 7.78
CA ASN A 43 15.91 -11.95 9.03
C ASN A 43 16.16 -13.29 9.77
N GLU A 44 15.68 -14.43 9.26
CA GLU A 44 15.91 -15.75 9.86
C GLU A 44 17.27 -16.39 9.50
N GLU A 45 17.97 -15.95 8.44
CA GLU A 45 19.20 -16.62 7.98
C GLU A 45 20.41 -15.66 7.82
N GLY A 46 21.12 -15.35 8.91
CA GLY A 46 22.42 -14.67 8.84
C GLY A 46 23.20 -14.60 10.15
N PRO A 47 24.54 -14.80 10.14
CA PRO A 47 25.33 -15.07 11.35
C PRO A 47 25.49 -13.84 12.25
N ALA A 48 25.50 -14.12 13.55
CA ALA A 48 25.56 -13.20 14.67
C ALA A 48 26.72 -12.19 14.58
N GLU A 49 26.44 -10.91 14.25
CA GLU A 49 27.21 -9.76 14.75
C GLU A 49 26.60 -8.41 14.34
N ARG A 50 25.31 -8.22 14.60
CA ARG A 50 24.78 -6.87 14.87
C ARG A 50 23.76 -7.02 15.98
N THR A 51 23.95 -6.25 17.04
CA THR A 51 22.97 -6.00 18.11
C THR A 51 21.70 -5.40 17.50
N ARG A 52 20.91 -6.21 16.82
CA ARG A 52 19.53 -5.92 16.45
C ARG A 52 18.70 -6.60 17.52
N ALA A 53 18.05 -5.80 18.35
CA ALA A 53 17.02 -6.26 19.27
C ALA A 53 16.13 -7.27 18.52
N GLY A 54 15.95 -8.45 19.11
CA GLY A 54 15.28 -9.58 18.48
C GLY A 54 13.95 -9.15 17.90
N PHE A 55 13.84 -9.20 16.57
CA PHE A 55 12.54 -9.22 15.93
C PHE A 55 12.07 -10.67 16.03
N GLU A 56 11.05 -10.90 16.86
CA GLU A 56 10.31 -12.16 16.87
C GLU A 56 9.81 -12.43 15.44
N THR A 57 9.91 -13.68 14.99
CA THR A 57 9.36 -14.12 13.70
C THR A 57 7.89 -13.68 13.64
N VAL A 58 7.54 -12.89 12.62
CA VAL A 58 6.17 -12.42 12.44
C VAL A 58 5.31 -13.55 11.90
N ILE A 59 4.41 -14.09 12.72
CA ILE A 59 3.44 -15.10 12.30
C ILE A 59 2.24 -14.39 11.69
N TRP A 60 2.28 -14.19 10.37
CA TRP A 60 1.23 -13.47 9.62
C TRP A 60 -0.17 -14.05 9.80
N ALA A 61 -0.29 -15.36 10.08
CA ALA A 61 -1.55 -16.05 10.29
C ALA A 61 -2.25 -15.73 11.63
N GLU A 62 -1.58 -15.06 12.56
CA GLU A 62 -2.17 -14.64 13.84
C GLU A 62 -2.97 -13.32 13.72
N PHE A 63 -2.79 -12.59 12.62
CA PHE A 63 -3.55 -11.37 12.36
C PHE A 63 -4.91 -11.71 11.75
N ASP A 64 -5.95 -11.05 12.25
CA ASP A 64 -7.28 -11.17 11.68
C ASP A 64 -7.32 -10.63 10.24
N PRO A 65 -8.02 -11.32 9.31
CA PRO A 65 -8.19 -10.83 7.96
C PRO A 65 -9.02 -9.54 7.97
N VAL A 66 -8.63 -8.60 7.12
CA VAL A 66 -9.35 -7.34 6.95
C VAL A 66 -10.62 -7.58 6.15
N THR A 67 -11.77 -7.13 6.65
CA THR A 67 -13.03 -7.22 5.90
C THR A 67 -13.17 -6.08 4.90
N LEU A 68 -14.04 -6.23 3.90
CA LEU A 68 -14.38 -5.12 3.00
C LEU A 68 -14.98 -3.91 3.74
N GLU A 69 -15.72 -4.14 4.83
CA GLU A 69 -16.27 -3.06 5.67
C GLU A 69 -15.16 -2.28 6.39
N ASP A 70 -14.12 -2.95 6.86
CA ASP A 70 -12.95 -2.30 7.45
C ASP A 70 -12.23 -1.40 6.44
N VAL A 71 -12.09 -1.88 5.20
CA VAL A 71 -11.54 -1.09 4.09
C VAL A 71 -12.45 0.11 3.80
N ASP A 72 -13.77 -0.08 3.73
CA ASP A 72 -14.72 1.00 3.49
C ASP A 72 -14.69 2.07 4.59
N ARG A 73 -14.59 1.65 5.85
CA ARG A 73 -14.43 2.55 7.01
C ARG A 73 -13.14 3.35 6.93
N LEU A 74 -12.03 2.72 6.53
CA LEU A 74 -10.75 3.39 6.31
C LEU A 74 -10.84 4.41 5.18
N LEU A 75 -11.38 4.01 4.02
CA LEU A 75 -11.54 4.87 2.85
C LEU A 75 -12.49 6.04 3.15
N GLY A 76 -13.58 5.81 3.89
CA GLY A 76 -14.52 6.85 4.32
C GLY A 76 -13.92 7.87 5.29
N GLY A 77 -12.86 7.50 6.02
CA GLY A 77 -12.09 8.40 6.88
C GLY A 77 -11.06 9.26 6.13
N LEU A 78 -10.73 8.93 4.87
CA LEU A 78 -9.76 9.67 4.10
C LEU A 78 -10.31 11.04 3.70
N ARG A 79 -9.52 12.08 3.96
CA ARG A 79 -9.80 13.42 3.43
C ARG A 79 -9.06 13.58 2.12
N LYS A 80 -9.80 13.93 1.07
CA LYS A 80 -9.21 14.35 -0.20
C LYS A 80 -8.34 15.57 0.07
N THR A 81 -7.04 15.42 -0.13
CA THR A 81 -6.15 16.56 -0.01
C THR A 81 -6.31 17.43 -1.25
N THR A 82 -6.49 18.74 -1.03
CA THR A 82 -6.62 19.75 -2.09
C THR A 82 -5.27 20.35 -2.47
N CYS A 83 -4.20 19.93 -1.81
CA CYS A 83 -2.85 20.42 -2.03
C CYS A 83 -2.24 19.74 -3.25
N LEU A 84 -1.95 20.53 -4.30
CA LEU A 84 -1.33 20.07 -5.54
C LEU A 84 0.06 19.45 -5.33
N LEU A 85 0.73 19.78 -4.23
CA LEU A 85 2.05 19.29 -3.86
C LEU A 85 2.00 18.19 -2.78
N ASP A 86 0.82 17.77 -2.35
CA ASP A 86 0.72 16.69 -1.40
C ASP A 86 1.14 15.37 -2.05
N PRO A 87 2.19 14.70 -1.53
CA PRO A 87 2.64 13.42 -2.04
C PRO A 87 1.63 12.29 -1.81
N CYS A 88 0.57 12.51 -1.03
CA CYS A 88 -0.46 11.50 -0.77
C CYS A 88 -1.52 11.48 -1.90
N PRO A 89 -1.65 10.37 -2.66
CA PRO A 89 -2.69 10.20 -3.69
C PRO A 89 -4.09 9.98 -3.11
N SER A 90 -4.44 10.58 -1.96
CA SER A 90 -5.77 10.45 -1.35
C SER A 90 -6.89 10.79 -2.34
N TRP A 91 -6.65 11.75 -3.23
CA TRP A 91 -7.56 12.10 -4.31
C TRP A 91 -7.80 10.98 -5.32
N LEU A 92 -6.75 10.22 -5.66
CA LEU A 92 -6.83 9.11 -6.61
C LEU A 92 -7.58 7.97 -5.95
N VAL A 93 -7.15 7.59 -4.74
CA VAL A 93 -7.79 6.55 -3.92
C VAL A 93 -9.28 6.79 -3.74
N LEU A 94 -9.69 8.03 -3.46
CA LEU A 94 -11.10 8.39 -3.31
C LEU A 94 -11.85 8.43 -4.66
N ALA A 95 -11.20 8.86 -5.74
CA ALA A 95 -11.81 8.92 -7.06
C ALA A 95 -11.99 7.54 -7.71
N SER A 96 -11.16 6.55 -7.33
CA SER A 96 -11.20 5.17 -7.80
C SER A 96 -11.51 4.18 -6.68
N SER A 97 -12.35 4.58 -5.73
CA SER A 97 -12.56 3.87 -4.46
C SER A 97 -13.00 2.42 -4.64
N GLU A 98 -13.82 2.10 -5.65
CA GLU A 98 -14.26 0.73 -5.95
C GLU A 98 -13.07 -0.18 -6.34
N VAL A 99 -12.22 0.28 -7.25
CA VAL A 99 -11.01 -0.44 -7.69
C VAL A 99 -10.02 -0.55 -6.52
N THR A 100 -9.77 0.56 -5.84
CA THR A 100 -8.80 0.61 -4.74
C THR A 100 -9.25 -0.24 -3.54
N ARG A 101 -10.56 -0.33 -3.26
CA ARG A 101 -11.13 -1.20 -2.21
C ARG A 101 -10.77 -2.67 -2.44
N GLY A 102 -11.01 -3.17 -3.67
CA GLY A 102 -10.71 -4.56 -4.01
C GLY A 102 -9.22 -4.87 -3.93
N TRP A 103 -8.38 -3.94 -4.37
CA TRP A 103 -6.92 -4.06 -4.26
C TRP A 103 -6.45 -4.07 -2.81
N ILE A 104 -6.85 -3.11 -1.98
CA ILE A 104 -6.43 -3.06 -0.57
C ILE A 104 -6.82 -4.34 0.16
N HIS A 105 -8.06 -4.79 -0.01
CA HIS A 105 -8.53 -6.03 0.62
C HIS A 105 -7.69 -7.24 0.18
N SER A 106 -7.44 -7.37 -1.12
CA SER A 106 -6.68 -8.50 -1.68
C SER A 106 -5.20 -8.48 -1.26
N ILE A 107 -4.57 -7.31 -1.22
CA ILE A 107 -3.15 -7.18 -0.88
C ILE A 107 -2.91 -7.47 0.60
N VAL A 108 -3.78 -6.96 1.48
CA VAL A 108 -3.59 -7.14 2.93
C VAL A 108 -3.85 -8.58 3.36
N ASN A 109 -4.82 -9.24 2.73
CA ASN A 109 -5.21 -10.62 3.04
C ASN A 109 -4.49 -11.70 2.21
N ALA A 110 -3.63 -11.31 1.26
CA ALA A 110 -2.74 -12.23 0.56
C ALA A 110 -1.71 -12.83 1.53
#